data_AF-A0A6C2U6G8-F1
#
_entry.id   AF-A0A6C2U6G8-F1
#
_cell.length_a   1.000
_cell.length_b   1.000
_cell.length_c   1.000
_cell.angle_alpha   90.00
_cell.angle_beta   90.00
_cell.angle_gamma   90.00
#
_symmetry.space_group_name_H-M   'P 1'
#
loop_
_entity.id
_entity.type
_entity.pdbx_description
1 polymer ?
#
loop_
_entity_poly.entity_id
_entity_poly.type
_entity_poly.pdbx_seq_one_letter_code
_entity_poly.pdbx_strand_id
1 'polypeptide(L)'
;MKLTASILLVFGLASAALAQSQYAAKVTVNSGNSFVVKKLIIKGDRLFQETGNSSSSLSMVSAIEFRFSGISLSLCEKMFNTGDRKSLEGLLEQSIGPVAEYSYLPTNLGEYLLWMLKAQYWNKNTAGAGKTIGQIRAAKNQADIDVASLYFAMMLIDQGKIPDAKRVFESVAAPEDVSVPMAEYIRGKIALEKGDPRQAMQHVARILAFHSRDPEWMAPATVLEARIYQQLGQPEKADAVANELMIAYPGTQWSKLGAQIKKESMGNAGG
;
A
#
# COMPACT_ATOMS: atom_id res chain seq x y z
N MET A 1 0.96 64.41 36.54
CA MET A 1 2.16 63.53 36.57
C MET A 1 2.01 62.61 37.77
N LYS A 2 1.92 61.28 37.72
CA LYS A 2 2.42 60.27 36.76
C LYS A 2 1.39 59.12 36.71
N LEU A 3 1.14 58.57 35.52
CA LEU A 3 0.46 57.28 35.35
C LEU A 3 1.46 56.16 35.71
N THR A 4 1.09 55.28 36.62
CA THR A 4 1.77 54.00 36.86
C THR A 4 1.13 52.93 35.98
N ALA A 5 1.86 52.52 34.94
CA ALA A 5 1.51 51.39 34.10
C ALA A 5 1.89 50.08 34.79
N SER A 6 0.90 49.26 35.12
CA SER A 6 1.10 47.87 35.55
C SER A 6 1.31 46.98 34.33
N ILE A 7 2.53 46.48 34.17
CA ILE A 7 2.87 45.47 33.17
C ILE A 7 2.41 44.11 33.71
N LEU A 8 1.36 43.55 33.09
CA LEU A 8 0.94 42.17 33.32
C LEU A 8 1.85 41.25 32.50
N LEU A 9 2.75 40.55 33.18
CA LEU A 9 3.65 39.57 32.57
C LEU A 9 2.92 38.22 32.55
N VAL A 10 2.24 37.90 31.44
CA VAL A 10 1.64 36.58 31.22
C VAL A 10 2.76 35.61 30.84
N PHE A 11 3.22 34.82 31.82
CA PHE A 11 4.02 33.64 31.55
C PHE A 11 3.16 32.60 30.85
N GLY A 12 3.24 32.55 29.52
CA GLY A 12 2.77 31.41 28.74
C GLY A 12 3.66 30.21 29.05
N LEU A 13 3.21 29.34 29.95
CA LEU A 13 3.75 27.98 30.10
C LEU A 13 3.43 27.22 28.81
N ALA A 14 4.38 27.24 27.88
CA ALA A 14 4.42 26.30 26.77
C ALA A 14 4.64 24.91 27.36
N SER A 15 3.54 24.18 27.57
CA SER A 15 3.56 22.75 27.84
C SER A 15 4.16 22.06 26.62
N ALA A 16 5.47 21.78 26.66
CA ALA A 16 6.10 20.87 25.73
C ALA A 16 5.47 19.49 25.95
N ALA A 17 4.45 19.17 25.16
CA ALA A 17 3.96 17.80 25.04
C ALA A 17 5.14 16.99 24.50
N LEU A 18 5.82 16.25 25.38
CA LEU A 18 6.77 15.23 24.99
C LEU A 18 6.02 14.28 24.07
N ALA A 19 6.32 14.32 22.77
CA ALA A 19 5.81 13.37 21.81
C ALA A 19 6.15 11.97 22.34
N GLN A 20 5.14 11.25 22.86
CA GLN A 20 5.31 9.86 23.23
C GLN A 20 5.80 9.09 22.01
N SER A 21 6.82 8.25 22.20
CA SER A 21 7.30 7.36 21.15
C SER A 21 6.12 6.52 20.63
N GLN A 22 5.83 6.63 19.33
CA GLN A 22 4.74 5.90 18.70
C GLN A 22 4.99 4.38 18.60
N TYR A 23 6.19 3.93 18.99
CA TYR A 23 6.58 2.54 19.04
C TYR A 23 7.47 2.22 20.24
N ALA A 24 7.60 0.92 20.54
CA ALA A 24 8.72 0.34 21.26
C ALA A 24 9.37 -0.72 20.37
N ALA A 25 10.70 -0.80 20.38
CA ALA A 25 11.46 -1.77 19.59
C ALA A 25 12.16 -2.75 20.54
N LYS A 26 11.85 -4.04 20.41
CA LYS A 26 12.62 -5.10 21.07
C LYS A 26 13.75 -5.50 20.12
N VAL A 27 14.99 -5.30 20.58
CA VAL A 27 16.21 -5.63 19.84
C VAL A 27 16.77 -6.92 20.41
N THR A 28 17.01 -7.89 19.54
CA THR A 28 17.66 -9.15 19.88
C THR A 28 19.02 -9.20 19.18
N VAL A 29 20.06 -9.58 19.93
CA VAL A 29 21.41 -9.76 19.39
C VAL A 29 21.73 -11.24 19.23
N ASN A 30 22.76 -11.56 18.43
CA ASN A 30 23.17 -12.93 18.10
C ASN A 30 23.44 -13.83 19.33
N SER A 31 23.73 -13.25 20.50
CA SER A 31 23.89 -14.00 21.75
C SER A 31 22.56 -14.47 22.37
N GLY A 32 21.41 -14.14 21.77
CA GLY A 32 20.07 -14.38 22.30
C GLY A 32 19.57 -13.31 23.28
N ASN A 33 20.46 -12.44 23.79
CA ASN A 33 20.07 -11.36 24.69
C ASN A 33 19.16 -10.36 23.97
N SER A 34 18.18 -9.83 24.70
CA SER A 34 17.24 -8.85 24.16
C SER A 34 17.06 -7.66 25.09
N PHE A 35 16.83 -6.48 24.52
CA PHE A 35 16.50 -5.26 25.26
C PHE A 35 15.44 -4.45 24.50
N VAL A 36 14.71 -3.59 25.21
CA VAL A 36 13.64 -2.77 24.63
C VAL A 36 14.07 -1.30 24.65
N VAL A 37 13.85 -0.61 23.53
CA VAL A 37 14.04 0.84 23.41
C VAL A 37 12.76 1.49 22.91
N LYS A 38 12.50 2.74 23.32
CA LYS A 38 11.43 3.59 22.80
C LYS A 38 11.87 4.39 21.58
N LYS A 39 13.18 4.42 21.32
CA LYS A 39 13.76 5.03 20.12
C LYS A 39 15.01 4.29 19.69
N LEU A 40 15.13 4.02 18.39
CA LEU A 40 16.39 3.57 17.81
C LEU A 40 17.34 4.76 17.65
N ILE A 41 18.56 4.62 18.17
CA ILE A 41 19.63 5.61 18.03
C ILE A 41 20.78 4.92 17.31
N ILE A 42 20.85 5.10 16.00
CA ILE A 42 21.89 4.50 15.16
C ILE A 42 22.88 5.57 14.74
N LYS A 43 24.18 5.32 14.94
CA LYS A 43 25.27 6.18 14.44
C LYS A 43 26.35 5.30 13.81
N GLY A 44 26.56 5.44 12.51
CA GLY A 44 27.45 4.55 11.76
C GLY A 44 26.98 3.10 11.85
N ASP A 45 27.86 2.20 12.27
CA ASP A 45 27.60 0.77 12.40
C ASP A 45 27.12 0.37 13.81
N ARG A 46 26.73 1.32 14.66
CA ARG A 46 26.36 1.06 16.06
C ARG A 46 24.95 1.50 16.40
N LEU A 47 24.27 0.66 17.17
CA LEU A 47 23.02 0.94 17.84
C LEU A 47 23.29 1.28 19.32
N PHE A 48 22.84 2.45 19.75
CA PHE A 48 23.00 2.94 21.12
C PHE A 48 21.74 2.69 21.94
N GLN A 49 21.91 2.30 23.20
CA GLN A 49 20.82 2.32 24.18
C GLN A 49 20.47 3.76 24.56
N GLU A 50 19.25 3.99 25.07
CA GLU A 50 18.74 5.34 25.40
C GLU A 50 19.62 6.11 26.38
N THR A 51 20.29 5.42 27.30
CA THR A 51 21.20 6.03 28.27
C THR A 51 22.56 6.43 27.67
N GLY A 52 22.84 6.07 26.42
CA GLY A 52 24.06 6.42 25.69
C GLY A 52 25.34 5.69 26.12
N ASN A 53 25.33 5.03 27.28
CA ASN A 53 26.52 4.42 27.89
C ASN A 53 26.91 3.06 27.29
N SER A 54 26.05 2.47 26.47
CA SER A 54 26.27 1.16 25.86
C SER A 54 25.79 1.17 24.40
N SER A 55 26.50 0.41 23.57
CA SER A 55 26.15 0.26 22.16
C SER A 55 26.51 -1.14 21.66
N SER A 56 25.72 -1.63 20.72
CA SER A 56 25.94 -2.88 20.01
C SER A 56 26.27 -2.59 18.54
N SER A 57 27.16 -3.37 17.92
CA SER A 57 27.33 -3.31 16.47
C SER A 57 26.06 -3.79 15.79
N LEU A 58 25.66 -3.15 14.68
CA LEU A 58 24.52 -3.58 13.87
C LEU A 58 24.71 -5.00 13.32
N SER A 59 25.95 -5.41 13.07
CA SER A 59 26.28 -6.79 12.66
C SER A 59 25.93 -7.85 13.72
N MET A 60 25.78 -7.44 14.98
CA MET A 60 25.37 -8.31 16.09
C MET A 60 23.85 -8.37 16.27
N VAL A 61 23.09 -7.52 15.58
CA VAL A 61 21.63 -7.48 15.71
C VAL A 61 21.02 -8.57 14.83
N SER A 62 20.34 -9.53 15.46
CA SER A 62 19.66 -10.62 14.76
C SER A 62 18.21 -10.29 14.42
N ALA A 63 17.54 -9.45 15.23
CA ALA A 63 16.17 -9.04 15.00
C ALA A 63 15.82 -7.73 15.71
N ILE A 64 14.91 -6.95 15.11
CA ILE A 64 14.28 -5.77 15.71
C ILE A 64 12.76 -5.89 15.51
N GLU A 65 12.04 -6.12 16.60
CA GLU A 65 10.58 -6.22 16.61
C GLU A 65 10.00 -4.87 17.04
N PHE A 66 9.44 -4.12 16.09
CA PHE A 66 8.68 -2.91 16.38
C PHE A 66 7.28 -3.27 16.86
N ARG A 67 6.87 -2.63 17.95
CA ARG A 67 5.54 -2.70 18.54
C ARG A 67 4.95 -1.31 18.50
N PHE A 68 3.94 -1.14 17.68
CA PHE A 68 3.28 0.15 17.48
C PHE A 68 2.07 0.29 18.39
N SER A 69 1.85 1.49 18.90
CA SER A 69 0.61 1.81 19.62
C SER A 69 -0.47 2.21 18.63
N GLY A 70 -1.64 1.57 18.70
CA GLY A 70 -2.81 1.95 17.89
C GLY A 70 -2.83 1.42 16.46
N ILE A 71 -1.86 0.59 16.05
CA ILE A 71 -1.88 -0.10 14.76
C ILE A 71 -1.41 -1.55 14.87
N SER A 72 -2.16 -2.45 14.23
CA SER A 72 -1.84 -3.87 14.08
C SER A 72 -2.09 -4.30 12.64
N LEU A 73 -1.52 -5.44 12.25
CA LEU A 73 -1.74 -6.02 10.91
C LEU A 73 -3.22 -6.36 10.67
N SER A 74 -3.91 -6.88 11.69
CA SER A 74 -5.35 -7.15 11.63
C SER A 74 -6.19 -5.88 11.45
N LEU A 75 -5.77 -4.76 12.05
CA LEU A 75 -6.42 -3.47 11.82
C LEU A 75 -6.16 -2.97 10.39
N CYS A 76 -4.93 -3.15 9.88
CA CYS A 76 -4.58 -2.78 8.50
C CYS A 76 -5.47 -3.51 7.50
N GLU A 77 -5.57 -4.84 7.64
CA GLU A 77 -6.43 -5.68 6.80
C GLU A 77 -7.90 -5.24 6.88
N LYS A 78 -8.42 -5.05 8.10
CA LYS A 78 -9.80 -4.60 8.30
C LYS A 78 -10.08 -3.29 7.60
N MET A 79 -9.27 -2.26 7.84
CA MET A 79 -9.43 -0.93 7.23
C MET A 79 -9.32 -0.99 5.71
N PHE A 80 -8.41 -1.82 5.19
CA PHE A 80 -8.25 -1.99 3.75
C PHE A 80 -9.50 -2.60 3.10
N ASN A 81 -10.01 -3.68 3.71
CA ASN A 81 -11.16 -4.44 3.22
C ASN A 81 -12.50 -3.69 3.37
N THR A 82 -12.63 -2.81 4.38
CA THR A 82 -13.80 -1.94 4.54
C THR A 82 -13.79 -0.70 3.63
N GLY A 83 -12.68 -0.48 2.90
CA GLY A 83 -12.54 0.66 1.99
C GLY A 83 -11.99 1.93 2.66
N ASP A 84 -11.61 1.88 3.94
CA ASP A 84 -11.00 2.98 4.70
C ASP A 84 -9.52 3.21 4.34
N ARG A 85 -9.17 3.00 3.07
CA ARG A 85 -7.80 2.97 2.55
C ARG A 85 -7.07 4.29 2.74
N LYS A 86 -7.77 5.42 2.65
CA LYS A 86 -7.17 6.76 2.89
C LYS A 86 -6.77 6.96 4.36
N SER A 87 -7.62 6.52 5.27
CA SER A 87 -7.32 6.54 6.71
C SER A 87 -6.18 5.58 7.06
N LEU A 88 -6.16 4.40 6.41
CA LEU A 88 -5.09 3.42 6.57
C LEU A 88 -3.73 3.98 6.13
N GLU A 89 -3.67 4.61 4.94
CA GLU A 89 -2.44 5.24 4.45
C GLU A 89 -1.92 6.28 5.47
N GLY A 90 -2.77 7.21 5.91
CA GLY A 90 -2.36 8.23 6.88
C GLY A 90 -1.88 7.64 8.22
N LEU A 91 -2.54 6.59 8.71
CA LEU A 91 -2.15 5.90 9.94
C LEU A 91 -0.79 5.21 9.81
N LEU A 92 -0.53 4.55 8.68
CA LEU A 92 0.74 3.89 8.39
C LEU A 92 1.86 4.90 8.17
N GLU A 93 1.61 6.00 7.46
CA GLU A 93 2.60 7.06 7.26
C GLU A 93 2.99 7.71 8.60
N GLN A 94 2.02 7.93 9.49
CA GLN A 94 2.28 8.45 10.82
C GLN A 94 3.09 7.46 11.66
N SER A 95 2.68 6.20 11.72
CA SER A 95 3.22 5.22 12.68
C SER A 95 4.50 4.52 12.20
N ILE A 96 4.54 4.17 10.91
CA ILE A 96 5.59 3.36 10.28
C ILE A 96 6.60 4.24 9.55
N GLY A 97 6.15 5.33 8.93
CA GLY A 97 6.99 6.26 8.18
C GLY A 97 8.27 6.70 8.91
N PRO A 98 8.22 7.06 10.21
CA PRO A 98 9.41 7.47 10.98
C PRO A 98 10.47 6.37 11.18
N VAL A 99 10.12 5.10 11.01
CA VAL A 99 11.03 3.95 11.21
C VAL A 99 11.29 3.17 9.94
N ALA A 100 10.60 3.48 8.84
CA ALA A 100 10.72 2.79 7.57
C ALA A 100 12.14 2.90 6.95
N GLU A 101 12.93 3.89 7.34
CA GLU A 101 14.35 3.99 6.98
C GLU A 101 15.21 2.84 7.53
N TYR A 102 14.74 2.16 8.59
CA TYR A 102 15.42 1.01 9.20
C TYR A 102 15.03 -0.32 8.55
N SER A 103 14.29 -0.31 7.45
CA SER A 103 13.87 -1.51 6.71
C SER A 103 15.03 -2.40 6.27
N TYR A 104 16.23 -1.85 6.08
CA TYR A 104 17.44 -2.62 5.75
C TYR A 104 17.96 -3.52 6.89
N LEU A 105 17.45 -3.34 8.10
CA LEU A 105 17.75 -4.17 9.26
C LEU A 105 16.76 -5.36 9.33
N PRO A 106 17.09 -6.45 10.06
CA PRO A 106 16.19 -7.58 10.23
C PRO A 106 14.99 -7.19 11.12
N THR A 107 13.97 -6.59 10.51
CA THR A 107 12.82 -5.98 11.20
C THR A 107 11.51 -6.65 10.79
N ASN A 108 10.46 -6.45 11.59
CA ASN A 108 9.09 -6.80 11.21
C ASN A 108 8.36 -5.72 10.39
N LEU A 109 9.09 -4.76 9.80
CA LEU A 109 8.47 -3.66 9.05
C LEU A 109 7.89 -4.10 7.69
N GLY A 110 8.39 -5.20 7.11
CA GLY A 110 8.00 -5.66 5.77
C GLY A 110 6.49 -5.73 5.57
N GLU A 111 5.77 -6.41 6.46
CA GLU A 111 4.32 -6.56 6.37
C GLU A 111 3.57 -5.21 6.46
N TYR A 112 4.02 -4.30 7.32
CA TYR A 112 3.43 -2.96 7.43
C TYR A 112 3.72 -2.11 6.18
N LEU A 113 4.92 -2.23 5.61
CA LEU A 113 5.27 -1.55 4.37
C LEU A 113 4.46 -2.08 3.19
N LEU A 114 4.16 -3.39 3.15
CA LEU A 114 3.24 -3.95 2.16
C LEU A 114 1.85 -3.33 2.29
N TRP A 115 1.27 -3.26 3.50
CA TRP A 115 -0.02 -2.58 3.69
C TRP A 115 0.01 -1.11 3.28
N MET A 116 1.11 -0.42 3.56
CA MET A 116 1.29 0.99 3.16
C MET A 116 1.33 1.11 1.64
N LEU A 117 2.06 0.23 0.95
CA LEU A 117 2.10 0.15 -0.50
C LEU A 117 0.72 -0.10 -1.10
N LYS A 118 -0.03 -1.07 -0.57
CA LYS A 118 -1.40 -1.36 -1.02
C LYS A 118 -2.29 -0.13 -0.91
N ALA A 119 -2.30 0.52 0.25
CA ALA A 119 -3.11 1.71 0.48
C ALA A 119 -2.72 2.86 -0.46
N GLN A 120 -1.44 3.17 -0.57
CA GLN A 120 -0.91 4.21 -1.45
C GLN A 120 -1.25 3.96 -2.92
N TYR A 121 -1.09 2.73 -3.41
CA TYR A 121 -1.44 2.37 -4.78
C TYR A 121 -2.93 2.63 -5.06
N TRP A 122 -3.82 2.14 -4.21
CA TRP A 122 -5.26 2.30 -4.42
C TRP A 122 -5.76 3.73 -4.19
N ASN A 123 -5.07 4.53 -3.37
CA ASN A 123 -5.33 5.96 -3.20
C ASN A 123 -4.66 6.83 -4.28
N LYS A 124 -3.99 6.21 -5.27
CA LYS A 124 -3.26 6.88 -6.36
C LYS A 124 -2.09 7.76 -5.89
N ASN A 125 -1.55 7.51 -4.69
CA ASN A 125 -0.30 8.12 -4.22
C ASN A 125 0.92 7.40 -4.84
N THR A 126 1.19 7.68 -6.11
CA THR A 126 2.27 7.03 -6.86
C THR A 126 3.67 7.35 -6.32
N ALA A 127 3.87 8.58 -5.82
CA ALA A 127 5.14 9.00 -5.23
C ALA A 127 5.42 8.25 -3.91
N GLY A 128 4.42 8.17 -3.03
CA GLY A 128 4.49 7.39 -1.79
C GLY A 128 4.74 5.91 -2.07
N ALA A 129 3.95 5.31 -2.96
CA ALA A 129 4.11 3.91 -3.35
C ALA A 129 5.53 3.61 -3.88
N GLY A 130 6.09 4.49 -4.72
CA GLY A 130 7.46 4.36 -5.23
C GLY A 130 8.52 4.39 -4.12
N LYS A 131 8.37 5.28 -3.13
CA LYS A 131 9.25 5.33 -1.96
C LYS A 131 9.15 4.02 -1.14
N THR A 132 7.93 3.55 -0.89
CA THR A 132 7.67 2.32 -0.12
C THR A 132 8.26 1.08 -0.79
N ILE A 133 8.16 0.97 -2.13
CA ILE A 133 8.82 -0.10 -2.89
C ILE A 133 10.34 -0.08 -2.67
N GLY A 134 10.95 1.12 -2.64
CA GLY A 134 12.38 1.25 -2.35
C GLY A 134 12.76 0.74 -0.96
N GLN A 135 11.92 1.00 0.04
CA GLN A 135 12.11 0.52 1.43
C GLN A 135 11.95 -1.00 1.52
N ILE A 136 10.96 -1.58 0.86
CA ILE A 136 10.77 -3.03 0.80
C ILE A 136 11.98 -3.73 0.16
N ARG A 137 12.50 -3.18 -0.94
CA ARG A 137 13.71 -3.71 -1.59
C ARG A 137 14.93 -3.64 -0.68
N ALA A 138 15.05 -2.61 0.15
CA ALA A 138 16.14 -2.47 1.10
C ALA A 138 16.14 -3.58 2.16
N ALA A 139 14.96 -4.12 2.51
CA ALA A 139 14.81 -5.22 3.47
C ALA A 139 15.31 -6.58 2.96
N LYS A 140 15.52 -6.73 1.64
CA LYS A 140 16.05 -7.95 1.00
C LYS A 140 15.25 -9.23 1.31
N ASN A 141 13.98 -9.11 1.70
CA ASN A 141 13.05 -10.23 1.79
C ASN A 141 12.43 -10.45 0.40
N GLN A 142 12.71 -11.61 -0.22
CA GLN A 142 12.27 -11.88 -1.58
C GLN A 142 10.73 -11.92 -1.70
N ALA A 143 10.02 -12.49 -0.72
CA ALA A 143 8.56 -12.57 -0.75
C ALA A 143 7.93 -11.17 -0.78
N ASP A 144 8.43 -10.25 0.05
CA ASP A 144 7.96 -8.87 0.08
C ASP A 144 8.32 -8.13 -1.22
N ILE A 145 9.52 -8.39 -1.77
CA ILE A 145 9.99 -7.82 -3.04
C ILE A 145 9.11 -8.27 -4.21
N ASP A 146 8.67 -9.53 -4.23
CA ASP A 146 7.81 -10.06 -5.29
C ASP A 146 6.45 -9.35 -5.27
N VAL A 147 5.83 -9.21 -4.09
CA VAL A 147 4.59 -8.42 -3.93
C VAL A 147 4.80 -6.98 -4.42
N ALA A 148 5.86 -6.31 -3.96
CA ALA A 148 6.16 -4.95 -4.35
C ALA A 148 6.39 -4.79 -5.87
N SER A 149 6.98 -5.82 -6.50
CA SER A 149 7.24 -5.85 -7.94
C SER A 149 5.94 -5.98 -8.74
N LEU A 150 4.95 -6.75 -8.27
CA LEU A 150 3.64 -6.82 -8.91
C LEU A 150 2.89 -5.47 -8.83
N TYR A 151 2.93 -4.77 -7.69
CA TYR A 151 2.39 -3.40 -7.62
C TYR A 151 3.14 -2.43 -8.52
N PHE A 152 4.46 -2.55 -8.60
CA PHE A 152 5.25 -1.73 -9.51
C PHE A 152 4.88 -1.98 -10.98
N ALA A 153 4.67 -3.23 -11.38
CA ALA A 153 4.19 -3.57 -12.72
C ALA A 153 2.83 -2.90 -13.00
N MET A 154 1.88 -2.96 -12.07
CA MET A 154 0.60 -2.26 -12.23
C MET A 154 0.74 -0.74 -12.35
N MET A 155 1.61 -0.12 -11.56
CA MET A 155 1.89 1.32 -11.66
C MET A 155 2.46 1.68 -13.04
N LEU A 156 3.29 0.83 -13.63
CA LEU A 156 3.80 1.02 -14.99
C LEU A 156 2.69 0.88 -16.03
N ILE A 157 1.76 -0.06 -15.86
CA ILE A 157 0.59 -0.18 -16.73
C ILE A 157 -0.30 1.07 -16.64
N ASP A 158 -0.58 1.56 -15.42
CA ASP A 158 -1.35 2.80 -15.21
C ASP A 158 -0.68 4.03 -15.86
N GLN A 159 0.63 3.99 -16.12
CA GLN A 159 1.40 5.01 -16.84
C GLN A 159 1.53 4.76 -18.35
N GLY A 160 0.91 3.70 -18.89
CA GLY A 160 1.04 3.31 -20.29
C GLY A 160 2.41 2.69 -20.67
N LYS A 161 3.27 2.41 -19.69
CA LYS A 161 4.61 1.82 -19.90
C LYS A 161 4.53 0.30 -19.98
N ILE A 162 3.77 -0.21 -20.94
CA ILE A 162 3.45 -1.64 -21.06
C ILE A 162 4.69 -2.54 -21.21
N PRO A 163 5.71 -2.19 -22.03
CA PRO A 163 6.91 -3.03 -22.16
C PRO A 163 7.68 -3.19 -20.85
N ASP A 164 7.79 -2.11 -20.08
CA ASP A 164 8.47 -2.13 -18.78
C ASP A 164 7.65 -2.90 -17.73
N ALA A 165 6.33 -2.71 -17.71
CA ALA A 165 5.44 -3.46 -16.84
C ALA A 165 5.56 -4.97 -17.07
N LYS A 166 5.58 -5.40 -18.33
CA LYS A 166 5.76 -6.81 -18.71
C LYS A 166 7.10 -7.35 -18.20
N ARG A 167 8.19 -6.61 -18.38
CA ARG A 167 9.52 -7.01 -17.89
C ARG A 167 9.55 -7.19 -16.37
N VAL A 168 8.93 -6.28 -15.63
CA VAL A 168 8.83 -6.38 -14.16
C VAL A 168 7.97 -7.56 -13.75
N PHE A 169 6.81 -7.75 -14.37
CA PHE A 169 5.93 -8.89 -14.07
C PHE A 169 6.63 -10.23 -14.33
N GLU A 170 7.35 -10.36 -15.44
CA GLU A 170 8.11 -11.57 -15.81
C GLU A 170 9.37 -11.79 -14.95
N SER A 171 9.79 -10.79 -14.16
CA SER A 171 10.91 -10.95 -13.21
C SER A 171 10.51 -11.64 -11.92
N VAL A 172 9.21 -11.71 -11.62
CA VAL A 172 8.67 -12.48 -10.49
C VAL A 172 8.50 -13.93 -10.95
N ALA A 173 9.22 -14.86 -10.33
CA ALA A 173 9.31 -16.25 -10.80
C ALA A 173 7.97 -17.00 -10.71
N ALA A 174 7.20 -16.77 -9.65
CA ALA A 174 5.90 -17.41 -9.40
C ALA A 174 4.88 -16.37 -8.90
N PRO A 175 4.34 -15.51 -9.78
CA PRO A 175 3.43 -14.44 -9.37
C PRO A 175 2.12 -14.99 -8.75
N GLU A 176 1.74 -16.23 -9.06
CA GLU A 176 0.61 -16.94 -8.46
C GLU A 176 0.81 -17.23 -6.97
N ASP A 177 2.06 -17.48 -6.53
CA ASP A 177 2.39 -17.72 -5.12
C ASP A 177 2.18 -16.45 -4.29
N VAL A 178 2.29 -15.28 -4.92
CA VAL A 178 1.92 -14.00 -4.32
C VAL A 178 0.41 -13.83 -4.29
N SER A 179 -0.24 -13.90 -5.45
CA SER A 179 -1.70 -13.78 -5.58
C SER A 179 -2.14 -14.16 -7.00
N VAL A 180 -2.85 -15.28 -7.12
CA VAL A 180 -3.48 -15.72 -8.37
C VAL A 180 -4.37 -14.62 -8.99
N PRO A 181 -5.34 -13.99 -8.28
CA PRO A 181 -6.19 -12.98 -8.90
C PRO A 181 -5.42 -11.72 -9.31
N MET A 182 -4.38 -11.32 -8.58
CA MET A 182 -3.50 -10.21 -8.99
C MET A 182 -2.74 -10.53 -10.29
N ALA A 183 -2.17 -11.74 -10.38
CA ALA A 183 -1.44 -12.18 -11.55
C ALA A 183 -2.34 -12.22 -12.80
N GLU A 184 -3.54 -12.80 -12.66
CA GLU A 184 -4.55 -12.78 -13.72
C GLU A 184 -4.98 -11.35 -14.07
N TYR A 185 -5.14 -10.47 -13.09
CA TYR A 185 -5.51 -9.07 -13.33
C TYR A 185 -4.44 -8.33 -14.15
N ILE A 186 -3.17 -8.49 -13.78
CA ILE A 186 -2.04 -7.90 -14.51
C ILE A 186 -1.99 -8.42 -15.95
N ARG A 187 -2.15 -9.74 -16.15
CA ARG A 187 -2.20 -10.34 -17.51
C ARG A 187 -3.37 -9.79 -18.32
N GLY A 188 -4.55 -9.69 -17.72
CA GLY A 188 -5.74 -9.13 -18.33
C GLY A 188 -5.51 -7.68 -18.77
N LYS A 189 -4.95 -6.84 -17.90
CA LYS A 189 -4.58 -5.46 -18.25
C LYS A 189 -3.55 -5.40 -19.39
N ILE A 190 -2.48 -6.20 -19.33
CA ILE A 190 -1.46 -6.23 -20.40
C ILE A 190 -2.07 -6.65 -21.74
N ALA A 191 -2.96 -7.63 -21.75
CA ALA A 191 -3.65 -8.08 -22.96
C ALA A 191 -4.55 -6.99 -23.54
N LEU A 192 -5.31 -6.29 -22.68
CA LEU A 192 -6.20 -5.21 -23.10
C LEU A 192 -5.42 -4.05 -23.75
N GLU A 193 -4.32 -3.62 -23.13
CA GLU A 193 -3.45 -2.55 -23.61
C GLU A 193 -2.74 -2.92 -24.93
N LYS A 194 -2.62 -4.21 -25.25
CA LYS A 194 -2.13 -4.69 -26.55
C LYS A 194 -3.22 -4.79 -27.62
N GLY A 195 -4.46 -4.43 -27.30
CA GLY A 195 -5.59 -4.54 -28.21
C GLY A 195 -6.12 -5.97 -28.35
N ASP A 196 -5.88 -6.86 -27.38
CA ASP A 196 -6.47 -8.20 -27.33
C ASP A 196 -7.54 -8.29 -26.22
N PRO A 197 -8.75 -7.74 -26.44
CA PRO A 197 -9.83 -7.78 -25.47
C PRO A 197 -10.35 -9.20 -25.21
N ARG A 198 -10.15 -10.14 -26.14
CA ARG A 198 -10.59 -11.54 -25.96
C ARG A 198 -9.69 -12.25 -24.95
N GLN A 199 -8.37 -12.13 -25.09
CA GLN A 199 -7.44 -12.65 -24.10
C GLN A 199 -7.60 -11.94 -22.75
N ALA A 200 -7.82 -10.62 -22.76
CA ALA A 200 -8.09 -9.87 -21.52
C ALA A 200 -9.31 -10.44 -20.78
N MET A 201 -10.42 -10.71 -21.50
CA MET A 201 -11.63 -11.30 -20.93
C MET A 201 -11.38 -12.69 -20.34
N GLN A 202 -10.54 -13.52 -20.98
CA GLN A 202 -10.22 -14.86 -20.44
C GLN A 202 -9.56 -14.76 -19.06
N HIS A 203 -8.62 -13.82 -18.89
CA HIS A 203 -7.97 -13.61 -17.59
C HIS A 203 -8.94 -13.08 -16.54
N VAL A 204 -9.75 -12.07 -16.90
CA VAL A 204 -10.77 -11.51 -15.99
C VAL A 204 -11.78 -12.57 -15.57
N ALA A 205 -12.28 -13.39 -16.50
CA ALA A 205 -13.23 -14.45 -16.21
C ALA A 205 -12.72 -15.47 -15.17
N ARG A 206 -11.41 -15.76 -15.14
CA ARG A 206 -10.83 -16.63 -14.10
C ARG A 206 -10.92 -16.00 -12.70
N ILE A 207 -10.71 -14.69 -12.59
CA ILE A 207 -10.86 -13.97 -11.32
C ILE A 207 -12.33 -14.04 -10.87
N LEU A 208 -13.26 -13.69 -11.76
CA LEU A 208 -14.69 -13.66 -11.44
C LEU A 208 -15.24 -15.05 -11.08
N ALA A 209 -14.78 -16.10 -11.76
CA ALA A 209 -15.27 -17.47 -11.54
C ALA A 209 -14.66 -18.15 -10.31
N PHE A 210 -13.36 -17.97 -10.06
CA PHE A 210 -12.63 -18.74 -9.04
C PHE A 210 -12.24 -17.92 -7.81
N HIS A 211 -12.32 -16.59 -7.87
CA HIS A 211 -11.89 -15.68 -6.80
C HIS A 211 -12.94 -14.62 -6.48
N SER A 212 -14.24 -14.96 -6.59
CA SER A 212 -15.36 -14.04 -6.39
C SER A 212 -15.48 -13.41 -5.00
N ARG A 213 -14.74 -13.95 -4.01
CA ARG A 213 -14.68 -13.44 -2.63
C ARG A 213 -13.38 -12.70 -2.32
N ASP A 214 -12.50 -12.52 -3.30
CA ASP A 214 -11.26 -11.78 -3.09
C ASP A 214 -11.57 -10.30 -2.79
N PRO A 215 -11.20 -9.79 -1.60
CA PRO A 215 -11.60 -8.45 -1.16
C PRO A 215 -10.86 -7.33 -1.90
N GLU A 216 -9.74 -7.63 -2.54
CA GLU A 216 -8.91 -6.65 -3.22
C GLU A 216 -9.18 -6.61 -4.73
N TRP A 217 -9.26 -7.77 -5.37
CA TRP A 217 -9.20 -7.92 -6.83
C TRP A 217 -10.56 -8.08 -7.51
N MET A 218 -11.61 -8.42 -6.77
CA MET A 218 -12.94 -8.61 -7.36
C MET A 218 -13.46 -7.32 -8.03
N ALA A 219 -13.52 -6.21 -7.29
CA ALA A 219 -14.02 -4.94 -7.85
C ALA A 219 -13.17 -4.41 -9.02
N PRO A 220 -11.81 -4.38 -8.94
CA PRO A 220 -10.98 -4.04 -10.09
C PRO A 220 -11.20 -4.93 -11.31
N ALA A 221 -11.38 -6.24 -11.12
CA ALA A 221 -11.64 -7.18 -12.21
C ALA A 221 -12.99 -6.91 -12.89
N THR A 222 -14.04 -6.64 -12.12
CA THR A 222 -15.36 -6.24 -12.66
C THR A 222 -15.30 -4.90 -13.41
N VAL A 223 -14.50 -3.93 -12.94
CA VAL A 223 -14.23 -2.70 -13.71
C VAL A 223 -13.55 -3.01 -15.04
N LEU A 224 -12.56 -3.92 -15.02
CA LEU A 224 -11.85 -4.32 -16.24
C LEU A 224 -12.78 -5.06 -17.21
N GLU A 225 -13.68 -5.91 -16.72
CA GLU A 225 -14.71 -6.58 -17.52
C GLU A 225 -15.57 -5.57 -18.29
N ALA A 226 -16.11 -4.57 -17.58
CA ALA A 226 -16.95 -3.55 -18.19
C ALA A 226 -16.19 -2.77 -19.28
N ARG A 227 -14.93 -2.43 -19.05
CA ARG A 227 -14.06 -1.76 -20.03
C ARG A 227 -13.78 -2.65 -21.25
N ILE A 228 -13.59 -3.95 -21.04
CA ILE A 228 -13.43 -4.90 -22.15
C ILE A 228 -14.70 -4.92 -23.00
N TYR A 229 -15.90 -4.94 -22.40
CA TYR A 229 -17.15 -4.87 -23.16
C TYR A 229 -17.28 -3.56 -23.95
N GLN A 230 -16.85 -2.42 -23.40
CA GLN A 230 -16.80 -1.15 -24.17
C GLN A 230 -15.89 -1.28 -25.39
N GLN A 231 -14.69 -1.84 -25.24
CA GLN A 231 -13.73 -2.01 -26.34
C GLN A 231 -14.19 -3.03 -27.38
N LEU A 232 -15.02 -4.00 -26.99
CA LEU A 232 -15.66 -4.96 -27.88
C LEU A 232 -16.91 -4.41 -28.59
N GLY A 233 -17.29 -3.16 -28.36
CA GLY A 233 -18.51 -2.57 -28.94
C GLY A 233 -19.80 -3.18 -28.38
N GLN A 234 -19.77 -3.63 -27.11
CA GLN A 234 -20.92 -4.24 -26.42
C GLN A 234 -21.40 -3.33 -25.27
N PRO A 235 -21.92 -2.13 -25.57
CA PRO A 235 -22.23 -1.12 -24.54
C PRO A 235 -23.34 -1.56 -23.57
N GLU A 236 -24.28 -2.40 -24.00
CA GLU A 236 -25.34 -2.94 -23.13
C GLU A 236 -24.76 -3.84 -22.02
N LYS A 237 -23.76 -4.67 -22.35
CA LYS A 237 -23.08 -5.50 -21.35
C LYS A 237 -22.19 -4.67 -20.43
N ALA A 238 -21.51 -3.66 -20.98
CA ALA A 238 -20.76 -2.71 -20.19
C ALA A 238 -21.68 -1.97 -19.18
N ASP A 239 -22.88 -1.57 -19.60
CA ASP A 239 -23.87 -0.96 -18.70
C ASP A 239 -24.33 -1.91 -17.60
N ALA A 240 -24.64 -3.17 -17.95
CA ALA A 240 -25.04 -4.18 -16.97
C ALA A 240 -23.97 -4.37 -15.87
N VAL A 241 -22.71 -4.57 -16.26
CA VAL A 241 -21.59 -4.74 -15.32
C VAL A 241 -21.33 -3.44 -14.54
N ALA A 242 -21.49 -2.28 -15.16
CA ALA A 242 -21.40 -0.98 -14.47
C ALA A 242 -22.48 -0.82 -13.38
N ASN A 243 -23.70 -1.29 -13.63
CA ASN A 243 -24.77 -1.31 -12.63
C ASN A 243 -24.43 -2.24 -11.47
N GLU A 244 -23.84 -3.41 -11.75
CA GLU A 244 -23.36 -4.33 -10.69
C GLU A 244 -22.34 -3.66 -9.77
N LEU A 245 -21.36 -2.93 -10.33
CA LEU A 245 -20.38 -2.17 -9.54
C LEU A 245 -21.05 -1.14 -8.62
N MET A 246 -22.06 -0.45 -9.13
CA MET A 246 -22.79 0.57 -8.37
C MET A 246 -23.60 -0.05 -7.22
N ILE A 247 -24.19 -1.23 -7.44
CA ILE A 247 -25.01 -1.96 -6.46
C ILE A 247 -24.13 -2.67 -5.42
N ALA A 248 -23.07 -3.35 -5.85
CA ALA A 248 -22.23 -4.17 -4.98
C ALA A 248 -21.26 -3.37 -4.13
N TYR A 249 -20.84 -2.17 -4.59
CA TYR A 249 -19.85 -1.35 -3.89
C TYR A 249 -20.32 0.09 -3.64
N PRO A 250 -21.48 0.29 -3.00
CA PRO A 250 -22.10 1.61 -2.83
C PRO A 250 -21.19 2.57 -2.05
N GLY A 251 -21.13 3.82 -2.48
CA GLY A 251 -20.34 4.87 -1.81
C GLY A 251 -18.81 4.76 -1.97
N THR A 252 -18.32 3.72 -2.64
CA THR A 252 -16.87 3.52 -2.88
C THR A 252 -16.40 4.17 -4.20
N GLN A 253 -15.09 4.14 -4.44
CA GLN A 253 -14.52 4.52 -5.75
C GLN A 253 -15.02 3.62 -6.89
N TRP A 254 -15.39 2.37 -6.60
CA TRP A 254 -15.85 1.41 -7.60
C TRP A 254 -17.23 1.75 -8.14
N SER A 255 -18.14 2.19 -7.26
CA SER A 255 -19.46 2.70 -7.67
C SER A 255 -19.34 3.95 -8.53
N LYS A 256 -18.39 4.86 -8.20
CA LYS A 256 -18.10 6.04 -9.04
C LYS A 256 -17.60 5.66 -10.43
N LEU A 257 -16.70 4.67 -10.51
CA LEU A 257 -16.21 4.14 -11.79
C LEU A 257 -17.31 3.46 -12.59
N GLY A 258 -18.21 2.70 -11.94
CA GLY A 258 -19.40 2.14 -12.59
C GLY A 258 -20.28 3.23 -13.21
N ALA A 259 -20.60 4.27 -12.44
CA ALA A 259 -21.39 5.40 -12.96
C ALA A 259 -20.71 6.12 -14.16
N GLN A 260 -19.38 6.24 -14.14
CA GLN A 260 -18.62 6.78 -15.25
C GLN A 260 -18.73 5.89 -16.51
N ILE A 261 -18.47 4.58 -16.37
CA ILE A 261 -18.51 3.61 -17.47
C ILE A 261 -19.91 3.57 -18.10
N LYS A 262 -20.96 3.60 -17.27
CA LYS A 262 -22.35 3.68 -17.71
C LYS A 262 -22.60 4.91 -18.59
N LYS A 263 -22.15 6.08 -18.14
CA LYS A 263 -22.28 7.33 -18.90
C LYS A 263 -21.56 7.27 -20.25
N GLU A 264 -20.32 6.75 -20.27
CA GLU A 264 -19.51 6.62 -21.49
C GLU A 264 -20.13 5.64 -22.49
N SER A 265 -20.68 4.53 -22.01
CA SER A 265 -21.29 3.48 -22.85
C SER A 265 -22.59 3.94 -23.51
N MET A 266 -23.40 4.77 -22.83
CA MET A 266 -24.63 5.33 -23.38
C MET A 266 -24.40 6.59 -24.22
N GLY A 267 -23.35 7.37 -23.94
CA GLY A 267 -23.02 8.60 -24.68
C GLY A 267 -22.45 8.35 -26.08
N ASN A 268 -21.75 7.23 -26.29
CA ASN A 268 -21.19 6.83 -27.59
C ASN A 268 -22.22 6.19 -28.54
N ALA A 269 -23.46 5.94 -28.10
CA ALA A 269 -24.50 5.33 -28.94
C ALA A 269 -25.20 6.33 -29.89
N GLY A 270 -24.76 7.60 -29.94
CA GLY A 270 -25.39 8.68 -30.70
C GLY A 270 -24.48 9.43 -31.68
N GLY A 271 -23.36 8.84 -32.10
CA GLY A 271 -22.42 9.41 -33.09
C GLY A 271 -22.50 8.71 -34.45
#